data_AF-A0A166EM06-F1
#
_entry.id   AF-A0A166EM06-F1
#
_cell.length_a   1.000
_cell.length_b   1.000
_cell.length_c   1.000
_cell.angle_alpha   90.00
_cell.angle_beta   90.00
_cell.angle_gamma   90.00
#
_symmetry.space_group_name_H-M   'P 1'
#
loop_
_entity.id
_entity.type
_entity.pdbx_description
1 polymer ?
#
loop_
_entity_poly.entity_id
_entity_poly.type
_entity_poly.pdbx_seq_one_letter_code
_entity_poly.pdbx_strand_id
1 'polypeptide(L)'
;MFSFVIFGVLFASAVTAAPSSSPSVMNSTFADAQAQKVAQLRLAPTQVDRINVLSDEDLVFSFSNPSTAVGTVTGAGGHAVLGISGNFPAVVGNSISMIVGHLAPCGMNTPHTHPRAAEIIYSVNSSLVSGFIMEDGAPYRQVNISAGSATVYPMGAVHFQMNPTCEPALFVSGLNNEDPGAQEAAQRFFGLPPSIVGATLGGLDVEDVAEIATFIPDSFAVGVNECLARCGIQRSSQPTAQQQPRASSNAFPTGVLASASSALAAATSTSAAATSTA
;
A
#
# COMPACT_ATOMS: atom_id res chain seq x y z
N MET A 1 -65.11 39.26 37.13
CA MET A 1 -63.83 38.57 37.40
C MET A 1 -63.64 37.54 36.28
N PHE A 2 -63.01 37.94 35.17
CA PHE A 2 -62.84 37.06 34.01
C PHE A 2 -61.54 36.27 34.19
N SER A 3 -61.67 34.95 34.29
CA SER A 3 -60.56 34.01 34.43
C SER A 3 -60.06 33.63 33.04
N PHE A 4 -58.83 34.03 32.70
CA PHE A 4 -58.13 33.59 31.49
C PHE A 4 -57.53 32.20 31.73
N VAL A 5 -57.90 31.22 30.91
CA VAL A 5 -57.23 29.91 30.85
C VAL A 5 -56.23 29.96 29.70
N ILE A 6 -54.93 29.92 30.03
CA ILE A 6 -53.84 29.85 29.06
C ILE A 6 -53.63 28.38 28.71
N PHE A 7 -53.89 28.00 27.45
CA PHE A 7 -53.46 26.71 26.89
C PHE A 7 -51.98 26.79 26.51
N GLY A 8 -51.10 26.20 27.32
CA GLY A 8 -49.71 25.99 26.96
C GLY A 8 -49.55 24.74 26.10
N VAL A 9 -49.16 24.91 24.84
CA VAL A 9 -48.79 23.81 23.95
C VAL A 9 -47.34 23.43 24.23
N LEU A 10 -47.11 22.28 24.88
CA LEU A 10 -45.79 21.67 25.01
C LEU A 10 -45.40 20.99 23.70
N PHE A 11 -44.43 21.54 22.98
CA PHE A 11 -43.72 20.82 21.92
C PHE A 11 -42.63 19.95 22.55
N ALA A 12 -42.91 18.65 22.72
CA ALA A 12 -41.89 17.66 23.03
C ALA A 12 -41.10 17.35 21.75
N SER A 13 -39.92 17.95 21.61
CA SER A 13 -38.97 17.57 20.56
C SER A 13 -38.29 16.27 20.97
N ALA A 14 -38.77 15.14 20.46
CA ALA A 14 -38.07 13.87 20.54
C ALA A 14 -36.83 13.95 19.62
N VAL A 15 -35.66 14.22 20.21
CA VAL A 15 -34.38 14.01 19.55
C VAL A 15 -34.16 12.50 19.49
N THR A 16 -34.46 11.89 18.35
CA THR A 16 -34.00 10.54 18.04
C THR A 16 -32.49 10.60 17.80
N ALA A 17 -31.71 10.26 18.82
CA ALA A 17 -30.29 9.98 18.64
C ALA A 17 -30.15 8.76 17.73
N ALA A 18 -29.80 8.99 16.47
CA ALA A 18 -29.37 7.92 15.58
C ALA A 18 -28.09 7.28 16.17
N PRO A 19 -27.94 5.95 16.16
CA PRO A 19 -26.72 5.31 16.61
C PRO A 19 -25.58 5.71 15.67
N SER A 20 -24.70 6.59 16.14
CA SER A 20 -23.44 6.90 15.50
C SER A 20 -22.47 5.73 15.72
N SER A 21 -22.57 4.70 14.87
CA SER A 21 -21.49 3.71 14.77
C SER A 21 -20.29 4.41 14.16
N SER A 22 -19.36 4.83 15.03
CA SER A 22 -18.09 5.41 14.60
C SER A 22 -17.31 4.34 13.80
N PRO A 23 -16.71 4.67 12.65
CA PRO A 23 -15.94 3.73 11.83
C PRO A 23 -14.81 3.01 12.59
N SER A 24 -14.33 3.61 13.69
CA SER A 24 -13.31 3.07 14.57
C SER A 24 -13.74 1.81 15.34
N VAL A 25 -15.03 1.67 15.68
CA VAL A 25 -15.53 0.53 16.47
C VAL A 25 -15.78 -0.71 15.60
N MET A 26 -16.20 -0.52 14.34
CA MET A 26 -16.37 -1.64 13.39
C MET A 26 -15.02 -2.27 13.02
N ASN A 27 -13.96 -1.46 12.89
CA ASN A 27 -12.64 -1.96 12.52
C ASN A 27 -11.98 -2.74 13.67
N SER A 28 -12.21 -2.37 14.94
CA SER A 28 -11.71 -3.14 16.10
C SER A 28 -12.43 -4.48 16.23
N THR A 29 -13.74 -4.55 15.98
CA THR A 29 -14.48 -5.82 16.04
C THR A 29 -14.03 -6.84 14.99
N PHE A 30 -13.72 -6.40 13.77
CA PHE A 30 -13.16 -7.29 12.75
C PHE A 30 -11.78 -7.80 13.16
N ALA A 31 -10.88 -6.90 13.54
CA ALA A 31 -9.51 -7.25 13.91
C ALA A 31 -9.48 -8.23 15.10
N ASP A 32 -10.33 -8.01 16.12
CA ASP A 32 -10.43 -8.89 17.28
C ASP A 32 -10.98 -10.28 16.89
N ALA A 33 -12.06 -10.32 16.11
CA ALA A 33 -12.66 -11.57 15.64
C ALA A 33 -11.65 -12.38 14.79
N GLN A 34 -10.94 -11.70 13.89
CA GLN A 34 -9.92 -12.32 13.05
C GLN A 34 -8.74 -12.83 13.89
N ALA A 35 -8.23 -12.05 14.84
CA ALA A 35 -7.15 -12.49 15.72
C ALA A 35 -7.53 -13.72 16.54
N GLN A 36 -8.77 -13.76 17.08
CA GLN A 36 -9.29 -14.93 17.78
C GLN A 36 -9.40 -16.15 16.86
N LYS A 37 -9.89 -15.99 15.63
CA LYS A 37 -9.99 -17.06 14.65
C LYS A 37 -8.60 -17.61 14.28
N VAL A 38 -7.64 -16.73 13.99
CA VAL A 38 -6.24 -17.11 13.71
C VAL A 38 -5.63 -17.86 14.91
N ALA A 39 -5.89 -17.42 16.14
CA ALA A 39 -5.42 -18.11 17.34
C ALA A 39 -6.00 -19.53 17.45
N GLN A 40 -7.31 -19.70 17.24
CA GLN A 40 -7.95 -21.02 17.24
C GLN A 40 -7.35 -21.95 16.17
N LEU A 41 -7.12 -21.44 14.96
CA LEU A 41 -6.52 -22.21 13.86
C LEU A 41 -5.07 -22.63 14.14
N ARG A 42 -4.30 -21.77 14.81
CA ARG A 42 -2.91 -22.08 15.21
C ARG A 42 -2.83 -23.09 16.35
N LEU A 43 -3.83 -23.11 17.24
CA LEU A 43 -3.92 -24.05 18.36
C LEU A 43 -4.54 -25.40 17.96
N ALA A 44 -5.25 -25.47 16.84
CA ALA A 44 -5.85 -26.68 16.32
C ALA A 44 -4.77 -27.73 15.92
N PRO A 45 -4.73 -28.91 16.55
CA PRO A 45 -3.63 -29.86 16.39
C PRO A 45 -3.65 -30.60 15.05
N THR A 46 -4.83 -30.77 14.44
CA THR A 46 -4.98 -31.45 13.16
C THR A 46 -5.65 -30.57 12.11
N GLN A 47 -5.55 -30.98 10.84
CA GLN A 47 -6.30 -30.33 9.77
C GLN A 47 -7.82 -30.46 9.94
N VAL A 48 -8.29 -31.56 10.54
CA VAL A 48 -9.71 -31.76 10.86
C VAL A 48 -10.17 -30.72 11.88
N ASP A 49 -9.37 -30.48 12.92
CA ASP A 49 -9.68 -29.47 13.93
C ASP A 49 -9.70 -28.06 13.33
N ARG A 50 -8.76 -27.76 12.41
CA ARG A 50 -8.77 -26.48 11.68
C ARG A 50 -10.02 -26.29 10.85
N ILE A 51 -10.46 -27.33 10.13
CA ILE A 51 -11.67 -27.23 9.30
C ILE A 51 -12.92 -27.05 10.16
N ASN A 52 -12.97 -27.65 11.35
CA ASN A 52 -14.07 -27.48 12.30
C ASN A 52 -14.15 -26.07 12.92
N VAL A 53 -13.06 -25.27 12.83
CA VAL A 53 -13.02 -23.87 13.29
C VAL A 53 -13.58 -22.89 12.24
N LEU A 54 -13.48 -23.25 10.96
CA LEU A 54 -13.89 -22.42 9.82
C LEU A 54 -15.37 -22.67 9.47
N SER A 55 -16.11 -21.60 9.16
CA SER A 55 -17.40 -21.73 8.47
C SER A 55 -17.21 -21.76 6.95
N ASP A 56 -18.26 -22.08 6.20
CA ASP A 56 -18.22 -22.04 4.73
C ASP A 56 -17.88 -20.64 4.21
N GLU A 57 -18.32 -19.58 4.90
CA GLU A 57 -17.98 -18.19 4.57
C GLU A 57 -16.50 -17.88 4.81
N ASP A 58 -15.88 -18.46 5.84
CA ASP A 58 -14.46 -18.27 6.13
C ASP A 58 -13.55 -18.85 5.02
N LEU A 59 -14.08 -19.76 4.19
CA LEU A 59 -13.37 -20.43 3.09
C LEU A 59 -13.38 -19.63 1.77
N VAL A 60 -14.14 -18.53 1.69
CA VAL A 60 -14.28 -17.73 0.48
C VAL A 60 -13.81 -16.30 0.74
N PHE A 61 -12.89 -15.80 -0.08
CA PHE A 61 -12.43 -14.42 -0.02
C PHE A 61 -12.74 -13.67 -1.32
N SER A 62 -13.35 -12.49 -1.19
CA SER A 62 -13.71 -11.62 -2.31
C SER A 62 -12.62 -10.56 -2.51
N PHE A 63 -11.81 -10.72 -3.56
CA PHE A 63 -10.78 -9.73 -3.92
C PHE A 63 -11.37 -8.48 -4.59
N SER A 64 -12.53 -8.60 -5.24
CA SER A 64 -13.21 -7.48 -5.91
C SER A 64 -14.03 -6.63 -4.94
N ASN A 65 -14.48 -7.22 -3.83
CA ASN A 65 -15.24 -6.54 -2.80
C ASN A 65 -14.87 -7.13 -1.42
N PRO A 66 -13.68 -6.80 -0.89
CA PRO A 66 -13.23 -7.31 0.41
C PRO A 66 -14.08 -6.72 1.53
N SER A 67 -14.39 -7.54 2.55
CA SER A 67 -15.18 -7.13 3.71
C SER A 67 -14.45 -6.19 4.67
N THR A 68 -13.16 -5.97 4.46
CA THR A 68 -12.26 -5.16 5.29
C THR A 68 -11.23 -4.42 4.44
N ALA A 69 -10.67 -3.33 4.97
CA ALA A 69 -9.54 -2.64 4.36
C ALA A 69 -8.18 -3.28 4.71
N VAL A 70 -8.14 -4.22 5.67
CA VAL A 70 -6.93 -4.98 5.96
C VAL A 70 -6.49 -5.72 4.69
N GLY A 71 -5.21 -5.60 4.33
CA GLY A 71 -4.67 -6.19 3.11
C GLY A 71 -4.98 -5.40 1.83
N THR A 72 -5.61 -4.22 1.91
CA THR A 72 -5.78 -3.33 0.76
C THR A 72 -4.67 -2.27 0.75
N VAL A 73 -3.95 -2.18 -0.36
CA VAL A 73 -2.89 -1.17 -0.58
C VAL A 73 -3.25 -0.36 -1.82
N THR A 74 -3.15 0.96 -1.75
CA THR A 74 -3.55 1.87 -2.83
C THR A 74 -2.43 2.87 -3.16
N GLY A 75 -2.55 3.55 -4.29
CA GLY A 75 -1.69 4.67 -4.66
C GLY A 75 -2.14 5.27 -5.99
N ALA A 76 -1.47 6.32 -6.45
CA ALA A 76 -1.84 7.01 -7.69
C ALA A 76 -1.75 6.11 -8.94
N GLY A 77 -0.92 5.07 -8.90
CA GLY A 77 -0.71 4.13 -10.01
C GLY A 77 -1.62 2.90 -10.03
N GLY A 78 -2.46 2.70 -9.01
CA GLY A 78 -3.20 1.46 -8.86
C GLY A 78 -3.49 1.06 -7.42
N HIS A 79 -3.85 -0.20 -7.24
CA HIS A 79 -4.09 -0.81 -5.93
C HIS A 79 -3.92 -2.33 -5.99
N ALA A 80 -3.82 -2.96 -4.82
CA ALA A 80 -3.91 -4.40 -4.68
C ALA A 80 -4.71 -4.79 -3.44
N VAL A 81 -5.33 -5.97 -3.50
CA VAL A 81 -6.01 -6.63 -2.39
C VAL A 81 -5.29 -7.95 -2.12
N LEU A 82 -4.83 -8.11 -0.88
CA LEU A 82 -4.11 -9.27 -0.40
C LEU A 82 -5.05 -10.13 0.45
N GLY A 83 -5.11 -11.44 0.18
CA GLY A 83 -5.76 -12.45 1.02
C GLY A 83 -4.70 -13.15 1.86
N ILE A 84 -4.52 -12.69 3.10
CA ILE A 84 -3.48 -13.12 4.05
C ILE A 84 -4.12 -13.56 5.37
N SER A 85 -3.34 -14.14 6.28
CA SER A 85 -3.82 -14.58 7.60
C SER A 85 -4.55 -13.48 8.40
N GLY A 86 -4.25 -12.20 8.15
CA GLY A 86 -4.90 -11.05 8.78
C GLY A 86 -6.29 -10.68 8.26
N ASN A 87 -6.77 -11.30 7.18
CA ASN A 87 -8.12 -11.03 6.63
C ASN A 87 -8.80 -12.22 5.93
N PHE A 88 -8.07 -13.31 5.72
CA PHE A 88 -8.57 -14.54 5.12
C PHE A 88 -8.15 -15.73 6.00
N PRO A 89 -8.92 -16.07 7.04
CA PRO A 89 -8.50 -17.07 8.03
C PRO A 89 -8.22 -18.45 7.44
N ALA A 90 -8.86 -18.83 6.33
CA ALA A 90 -8.64 -20.13 5.68
C ALA A 90 -7.20 -20.36 5.18
N VAL A 91 -6.40 -19.30 4.99
CA VAL A 91 -4.99 -19.51 4.62
C VAL A 91 -4.10 -19.97 5.78
N VAL A 92 -4.56 -19.84 7.03
CA VAL A 92 -3.79 -20.21 8.23
C VAL A 92 -3.54 -21.72 8.27
N GLY A 93 -2.27 -22.10 8.33
CA GLY A 93 -1.83 -23.49 8.33
C GLY A 93 -1.65 -24.10 6.93
N ASN A 94 -1.90 -23.33 5.86
CA ASN A 94 -1.73 -23.78 4.47
C ASN A 94 -0.49 -23.19 3.78
N SER A 95 0.22 -22.25 4.43
CA SER A 95 1.44 -21.64 3.89
C SER A 95 1.26 -21.01 2.50
N ILE A 96 0.09 -20.42 2.25
CA ILE A 96 -0.22 -19.74 0.99
C ILE A 96 -0.89 -18.40 1.26
N SER A 97 -0.72 -17.45 0.35
CA SER A 97 -1.57 -16.26 0.25
C SER A 97 -1.70 -15.84 -1.21
N MET A 98 -2.60 -14.90 -1.47
CA MET A 98 -2.85 -14.40 -2.82
C MET A 98 -2.97 -12.89 -2.84
N ILE A 99 -2.56 -12.28 -3.94
CA ILE A 99 -2.70 -10.85 -4.21
C ILE A 99 -3.39 -10.69 -5.55
N VAL A 100 -4.38 -9.82 -5.62
CA VAL A 100 -4.94 -9.35 -6.90
C VAL A 100 -4.61 -7.88 -7.04
N GLY A 101 -3.82 -7.56 -8.06
CA GLY A 101 -3.28 -6.22 -8.31
C GLY A 101 -3.84 -5.58 -9.57
N HIS A 102 -4.20 -4.32 -9.46
CA HIS A 102 -4.73 -3.48 -10.53
C HIS A 102 -3.79 -2.30 -10.76
N LEU A 103 -3.22 -2.22 -11.96
CA LEU A 103 -2.41 -1.08 -12.38
C LEU A 103 -3.22 -0.21 -13.34
N ALA A 104 -3.25 1.09 -13.07
CA ALA A 104 -3.74 2.07 -14.02
C ALA A 104 -2.90 2.04 -15.31
N PRO A 105 -3.35 2.67 -16.42
CA PRO A 105 -2.49 2.99 -17.55
C PRO A 105 -1.18 3.64 -17.06
N CYS A 106 -0.05 3.10 -17.51
CA CYS A 106 1.27 3.54 -17.03
C CYS A 106 1.47 3.47 -15.51
N GLY A 107 0.69 2.68 -14.77
CA GLY A 107 0.81 2.49 -13.33
C GLY A 107 1.88 1.47 -12.95
N MET A 108 2.51 1.66 -11.81
CA MET A 108 3.60 0.81 -11.32
C MET A 108 3.37 0.42 -9.86
N ASN A 109 3.52 -0.87 -9.57
CA ASN A 109 3.80 -1.35 -8.21
C ASN A 109 5.30 -1.14 -7.97
N THR A 110 5.65 -0.28 -7.01
CA THR A 110 7.03 0.21 -6.81
C THR A 110 7.98 -0.92 -6.40
N PRO A 111 9.30 -0.74 -6.52
CA PRO A 111 10.26 -1.75 -6.08
C PRO A 111 10.06 -2.14 -4.61
N HIS A 112 9.80 -3.41 -4.36
CA HIS A 112 9.53 -3.99 -3.03
C HIS A 112 10.08 -5.41 -2.91
N THR A 113 10.01 -5.96 -1.70
CA THR A 113 10.36 -7.36 -1.42
C THR A 113 9.36 -8.00 -0.47
N HIS A 114 9.20 -9.31 -0.59
CA HIS A 114 8.44 -10.15 0.35
C HIS A 114 9.43 -10.88 1.28
N PRO A 115 9.60 -10.42 2.53
CA PRO A 115 10.62 -10.95 3.43
C PRO A 115 10.37 -12.39 3.89
N ARG A 116 9.15 -12.91 3.73
CA ARG A 116 8.74 -14.24 4.21
C ARG A 116 8.17 -15.17 3.15
N ALA A 117 8.16 -14.75 1.88
CA ALA A 117 7.62 -15.55 0.79
C ALA A 117 8.33 -15.33 -0.53
N ALA A 118 8.44 -16.40 -1.32
CA ALA A 118 8.58 -16.30 -2.76
C ALA A 118 7.20 -16.04 -3.38
N GLU A 119 7.19 -15.42 -4.55
CA GLU A 119 5.99 -15.05 -5.28
C GLU A 119 6.01 -15.64 -6.69
N ILE A 120 4.88 -16.16 -7.13
CA ILE A 120 4.58 -16.35 -8.55
C ILE A 120 3.51 -15.35 -8.95
N ILE A 121 3.77 -14.57 -9.99
CA ILE A 121 2.82 -13.60 -10.54
C ILE A 121 2.36 -14.04 -11.91
N TYR A 122 1.07 -13.88 -12.18
CA TYR A 122 0.40 -14.17 -13.44
C TYR A 122 -0.27 -12.90 -13.98
N SER A 123 0.04 -12.55 -15.23
CA SER A 123 -0.61 -11.41 -15.88
C SER A 123 -1.91 -11.84 -16.56
N VAL A 124 -3.02 -11.18 -16.25
CA VAL A 124 -4.35 -11.59 -16.71
C VAL A 124 -4.67 -11.03 -18.09
N ASN A 125 -4.63 -9.70 -18.23
CA ASN A 125 -5.19 -9.02 -19.40
C ASN A 125 -4.23 -8.07 -20.12
N SER A 126 -2.99 -7.93 -19.63
CA SER A 126 -2.00 -6.99 -20.18
C SER A 126 -0.60 -7.59 -20.22
N SER A 127 0.34 -6.94 -20.90
CA SER A 127 1.75 -7.26 -20.77
C SER A 127 2.37 -6.38 -19.70
N LEU A 128 3.01 -6.95 -18.69
CA LEU A 128 3.72 -6.20 -17.66
C LEU A 128 5.22 -6.19 -17.94
N VAL A 129 5.86 -5.04 -17.72
CA VAL A 129 7.31 -4.96 -17.60
C VAL A 129 7.66 -5.11 -16.13
N SER A 130 8.55 -6.04 -15.84
CA SER A 130 9.04 -6.27 -14.49
C SER A 130 10.55 -6.51 -14.51
N GLY A 131 11.17 -6.43 -13.36
CA GLY A 131 12.51 -6.90 -13.13
C GLY A 131 12.73 -7.16 -11.66
N PHE A 132 13.82 -7.87 -11.37
CA PHE A 132 14.23 -8.14 -10.01
C PHE A 132 15.75 -8.23 -9.86
N ILE A 133 16.20 -7.99 -8.64
CA ILE A 133 17.55 -8.22 -8.17
C ILE A 133 17.50 -9.10 -6.91
N MET A 134 18.54 -9.90 -6.72
CA MET A 134 18.76 -10.75 -5.55
C MET A 134 19.96 -10.24 -4.74
N GLU A 135 20.48 -11.08 -3.85
CA GLU A 135 21.68 -10.82 -3.05
C GLU A 135 22.92 -10.44 -3.88
N ASP A 136 23.93 -9.89 -3.20
CA ASP A 136 25.15 -9.37 -3.82
C ASP A 136 25.82 -10.37 -4.77
N GLY A 137 26.17 -9.89 -5.96
CA GLY A 137 26.75 -10.71 -7.03
C GLY A 137 25.73 -11.34 -7.97
N ALA A 138 24.44 -11.36 -7.63
CA ALA A 138 23.39 -11.76 -8.55
C ALA A 138 23.19 -10.69 -9.65
N PRO A 139 23.04 -11.10 -10.93
CA PRO A 139 22.76 -10.17 -12.01
C PRO A 139 21.30 -9.70 -11.98
N TYR A 140 21.06 -8.47 -12.44
CA TYR A 140 19.71 -7.99 -12.74
C TYR A 140 19.01 -8.88 -13.77
N ARG A 141 17.71 -9.06 -13.59
CA ARG A 141 16.83 -9.76 -14.52
C ARG A 141 15.66 -8.86 -14.88
N GLN A 142 15.50 -8.58 -16.16
CA GLN A 142 14.29 -7.98 -16.69
C GLN A 142 13.40 -9.07 -17.28
N VAL A 143 12.10 -8.99 -17.03
CA VAL A 143 11.10 -9.94 -17.49
C VAL A 143 9.90 -9.19 -18.06
N ASN A 144 9.48 -9.59 -19.26
CA ASN A 144 8.22 -9.13 -19.87
C ASN A 144 7.19 -10.25 -19.67
N ILE A 145 6.16 -9.96 -18.90
CA ILE A 145 5.11 -10.91 -18.53
C ILE A 145 3.91 -10.64 -19.44
N SER A 146 3.86 -11.33 -20.58
CA SER A 146 2.71 -11.26 -21.48
C SER A 146 1.42 -11.71 -20.80
N ALA A 147 0.27 -11.24 -21.28
CA ALA A 147 -1.02 -11.72 -20.83
C ALA A 147 -1.10 -13.25 -20.98
N GLY A 148 -1.62 -13.93 -19.96
CA GLY A 148 -1.66 -15.39 -19.92
C GLY A 148 -0.35 -16.07 -19.49
N SER A 149 0.67 -15.31 -19.12
CA SER A 149 1.97 -15.84 -18.69
C SER A 149 2.27 -15.51 -17.23
N ALA A 150 3.18 -16.27 -16.64
CA ALA A 150 3.63 -16.08 -15.27
C ALA A 150 5.15 -15.95 -15.17
N THR A 151 5.62 -15.32 -14.10
CA THR A 151 7.02 -15.35 -13.68
C THR A 151 7.14 -15.52 -12.18
N VAL A 152 8.36 -15.78 -11.69
CA VAL A 152 8.65 -16.04 -10.28
C VAL A 152 9.61 -14.98 -9.74
N TYR A 153 9.34 -14.52 -8.52
CA TYR A 153 10.25 -13.74 -7.70
C TYR A 153 10.67 -14.59 -6.50
N PRO A 154 11.96 -14.96 -6.37
CA PRO A 154 12.44 -15.66 -5.19
C PRO A 154 12.21 -14.84 -3.91
N MET A 155 12.09 -15.53 -2.77
CA MET A 155 11.94 -14.89 -1.47
C MET A 155 13.08 -13.90 -1.21
N GLY A 156 12.75 -12.68 -0.79
CA GLY A 156 13.73 -11.62 -0.55
C GLY A 156 14.12 -10.80 -1.79
N ALA A 157 13.71 -11.18 -3.01
CA ALA A 157 13.99 -10.42 -4.22
C ALA A 157 13.40 -9.00 -4.16
N VAL A 158 14.22 -7.98 -4.44
CA VAL A 158 13.68 -6.65 -4.72
C VAL A 158 13.21 -6.63 -6.16
N HIS A 159 11.92 -6.41 -6.36
CA HIS A 159 11.26 -6.55 -7.66
C HIS A 159 10.12 -5.54 -7.81
N PHE A 160 9.63 -5.33 -9.03
CA PHE A 160 8.59 -4.36 -9.35
C PHE A 160 7.68 -4.84 -10.48
N GLN A 161 6.53 -4.20 -10.68
CA GLN A 161 5.71 -4.39 -11.88
C GLN A 161 5.25 -3.06 -12.43
N MET A 162 5.44 -2.84 -13.73
CA MET A 162 4.99 -1.66 -14.45
C MET A 162 4.07 -2.09 -15.58
N ASN A 163 2.92 -1.43 -15.68
CA ASN A 163 2.05 -1.52 -16.83
C ASN A 163 2.54 -0.58 -17.94
N PRO A 164 3.19 -1.06 -19.02
CA PRO A 164 3.70 -0.21 -20.09
C PRO A 164 2.59 0.26 -21.05
N THR A 165 1.33 -0.13 -20.83
CA THR A 165 0.24 0.12 -21.79
C THR A 165 -0.60 1.34 -21.39
N CYS A 166 -1.39 1.82 -22.35
CA CYS A 166 -2.34 2.90 -22.14
C CYS A 166 -3.70 2.41 -21.59
N GLU A 167 -3.82 1.11 -21.32
CA GLU A 167 -5.03 0.47 -20.79
C GLU A 167 -4.78 -0.07 -19.36
N PRO A 168 -5.81 -0.25 -18.52
CA PRO A 168 -5.65 -0.85 -17.21
C PRO A 168 -5.13 -2.30 -17.28
N ALA A 169 -4.29 -2.68 -16.32
CA ALA A 169 -3.76 -4.04 -16.20
C ALA A 169 -4.19 -4.71 -14.89
N LEU A 170 -4.41 -6.03 -14.98
CA LEU A 170 -4.74 -6.90 -13.86
C LEU A 170 -3.70 -8.02 -13.77
N PHE A 171 -3.19 -8.27 -12.57
CA PHE A 171 -2.35 -9.42 -12.26
C PHE A 171 -2.83 -10.14 -11.00
N VAL A 172 -2.46 -11.41 -10.89
CA VAL A 172 -2.71 -12.25 -9.72
C VAL A 172 -1.39 -12.84 -9.27
N SER A 173 -1.09 -12.76 -7.99
CA SER A 173 0.10 -13.35 -7.40
C SER A 173 -0.27 -14.39 -6.36
N GLY A 174 0.44 -15.52 -6.37
CA GLY A 174 0.43 -16.53 -5.31
C GLY A 174 1.75 -16.48 -4.54
N LEU A 175 1.68 -16.57 -3.22
CA LEU A 175 2.85 -16.52 -2.35
C LEU A 175 2.87 -17.74 -1.44
N ASN A 176 4.07 -18.27 -1.17
CA ASN A 176 4.24 -19.48 -0.34
C ASN A 176 4.32 -19.18 1.17
N ASN A 177 3.58 -18.18 1.64
CA ASN A 177 3.39 -17.88 3.05
C ASN A 177 2.04 -17.18 3.26
N GLU A 178 1.35 -17.50 4.35
CA GLU A 178 0.08 -16.85 4.76
C GLU A 178 0.27 -15.42 5.31
N ASP A 179 1.52 -15.05 5.64
CA ASP A 179 1.95 -13.70 5.97
C ASP A 179 3.27 -13.41 5.21
N PRO A 180 3.20 -13.05 3.93
CA PRO A 180 4.41 -12.81 3.12
C PRO A 180 5.18 -11.55 3.55
N GLY A 181 4.47 -10.57 4.11
CA GLY A 181 4.95 -9.21 4.32
C GLY A 181 5.22 -8.47 3.02
N ALA A 182 5.30 -7.14 3.06
CA ALA A 182 5.77 -6.33 1.94
C ALA A 182 6.68 -5.22 2.48
N GLN A 183 7.86 -5.09 1.89
CA GLN A 183 8.83 -4.07 2.23
C GLN A 183 9.15 -3.25 0.98
N GLU A 184 8.49 -2.10 0.87
CA GLU A 184 8.79 -1.13 -0.19
C GLU A 184 10.20 -0.57 -0.04
N ALA A 185 11.04 -0.72 -1.08
CA ALA A 185 12.46 -0.48 -0.98
C ALA A 185 12.78 0.97 -0.59
N ALA A 186 12.17 1.94 -1.29
CA ALA A 186 12.45 3.36 -1.08
C ALA A 186 11.95 3.86 0.28
N GLN A 187 10.69 3.59 0.61
CA GLN A 187 10.03 4.03 1.83
C GLN A 187 10.80 3.54 3.05
N ARG A 188 11.28 2.29 3.01
CA ARG A 188 11.95 1.62 4.13
C ARG A 188 13.41 2.06 4.25
N PHE A 189 14.11 2.19 3.13
CA PHE A 189 15.47 2.72 3.10
C PHE A 189 15.54 4.16 3.62
N PHE A 190 14.72 5.06 3.08
CA PHE A 190 14.66 6.45 3.55
C PHE A 190 14.03 6.59 4.93
N GLY A 191 13.32 5.57 5.41
CA GLY A 191 12.80 5.48 6.77
C GLY A 191 13.84 5.25 7.86
N LEU A 192 15.08 4.88 7.49
CA LEU A 192 16.22 4.80 8.40
C LEU A 192 16.59 6.20 8.94
N PRO A 193 17.44 6.28 9.98
CA PRO A 193 17.94 7.56 10.46
C PRO A 193 18.59 8.34 9.31
N PRO A 194 18.25 9.62 9.09
CA PRO A 194 18.67 10.35 7.91
C PRO A 194 20.19 10.44 7.74
N SER A 195 20.95 10.51 8.83
CA SER A 195 22.42 10.50 8.79
C SER A 195 22.99 9.16 8.30
N ILE A 196 22.32 8.05 8.58
CA ILE A 196 22.70 6.72 8.09
C ILE A 196 22.40 6.61 6.60
N VAL A 197 21.23 7.09 6.17
CA VAL A 197 20.88 7.16 4.73
C VAL A 197 21.88 8.04 3.99
N GLY A 198 22.18 9.22 4.52
CA GLY A 198 23.14 10.15 3.95
C GLY A 198 24.53 9.55 3.78
N ALA A 199 25.05 8.93 4.84
CA ALA A 199 26.32 8.19 4.78
C ALA A 199 26.29 7.04 3.76
N THR A 200 25.17 6.31 3.67
CA THR A 200 25.01 5.20 2.70
C THR A 200 24.99 5.69 1.25
N LEU A 201 24.43 6.89 1.01
CA LEU A 201 24.36 7.51 -0.32
C LEU A 201 25.62 8.32 -0.68
N GLY A 202 26.73 8.10 0.02
CA GLY A 202 28.01 8.74 -0.29
C GLY A 202 28.24 10.09 0.38
N GLY A 203 27.54 10.37 1.49
CA GLY A 203 27.69 11.58 2.28
C GLY A 203 26.69 12.69 1.94
N LEU A 204 25.46 12.33 1.58
CA LEU A 204 24.38 13.32 1.46
C LEU A 204 24.04 13.91 2.83
N ASP A 205 23.74 15.20 2.84
CA ASP A 205 23.31 15.90 4.05
C ASP A 205 21.90 15.46 4.46
N VAL A 206 21.57 15.67 5.74
CA VAL A 206 20.29 15.23 6.30
C VAL A 206 19.12 15.99 5.69
N GLU A 207 19.33 17.24 5.30
CA GLU A 207 18.42 18.09 4.56
C GLU A 207 18.07 17.49 3.19
N ASP A 208 19.08 17.05 2.43
CA ASP A 208 18.87 16.43 1.12
C ASP A 208 18.11 15.12 1.25
N VAL A 209 18.46 14.30 2.25
CA VAL A 209 17.74 13.04 2.54
C VAL A 209 16.29 13.33 2.89
N ALA A 210 16.04 14.37 3.70
CA ALA A 210 14.69 14.77 4.09
C ALA A 210 13.89 15.28 2.88
N GLU A 211 14.51 16.05 2.00
CA GLU A 211 13.91 16.55 0.78
C GLU A 211 13.55 15.40 -0.17
N ILE A 212 14.50 14.51 -0.47
CA ILE A 212 14.27 13.33 -1.34
C ILE A 212 13.14 12.47 -0.78
N ALA A 213 13.11 12.27 0.53
CA ALA A 213 12.05 11.49 1.18
C ALA A 213 10.66 12.06 0.89
N THR A 214 10.49 13.37 0.70
CA THR A 214 9.17 13.97 0.37
C THR A 214 8.62 13.55 -0.99
N PHE A 215 9.48 13.08 -1.91
CA PHE A 215 9.09 12.65 -3.26
C PHE A 215 8.73 11.16 -3.33
N ILE A 216 8.96 10.38 -2.27
CA ILE A 216 8.72 8.94 -2.26
C ILE A 216 7.21 8.67 -2.21
N PRO A 217 6.62 8.10 -3.28
CA PRO A 217 5.19 7.85 -3.36
C PRO A 217 4.76 6.65 -2.51
N ASP A 218 3.46 6.44 -2.42
CA ASP A 218 2.85 5.19 -1.96
C ASP A 218 3.20 4.00 -2.89
N SER A 219 2.95 2.76 -2.43
CA SER A 219 3.35 1.51 -3.12
C SER A 219 2.92 1.43 -4.60
N PHE A 220 1.82 2.08 -4.96
CA PHE A 220 1.37 2.16 -6.35
C PHE A 220 1.59 3.57 -6.90
N ALA A 221 2.59 3.71 -7.76
CA ALA A 221 3.00 4.99 -8.31
C ALA A 221 2.62 5.15 -9.78
N VAL A 222 2.41 6.40 -10.22
CA VAL A 222 2.44 6.76 -11.64
C VAL A 222 3.83 6.40 -12.17
N GLY A 223 3.86 5.55 -13.19
CA GLY A 223 5.05 4.90 -13.73
C GLY A 223 5.96 5.84 -14.53
N VAL A 224 6.64 5.32 -15.54
CA VAL A 224 7.75 6.03 -16.21
C VAL A 224 7.27 7.10 -17.21
N ASN A 225 8.03 8.19 -17.33
CA ASN A 225 7.70 9.34 -18.18
C ASN A 225 7.52 8.98 -19.67
N GLU A 226 8.26 7.99 -20.17
CA GLU A 226 8.10 7.49 -21.54
C GLU A 226 6.65 7.02 -21.78
N CYS A 227 6.12 6.19 -20.88
CA CYS A 227 4.78 5.64 -21.02
C CYS A 227 3.73 6.75 -20.95
N LEU A 228 3.89 7.68 -20.00
CA LEU A 228 2.98 8.80 -19.84
C LEU A 228 2.92 9.67 -21.10
N ALA A 229 4.08 10.01 -21.67
CA ALA A 229 4.16 10.79 -22.91
C ALA A 229 3.51 10.04 -24.08
N ARG A 230 3.79 8.74 -24.23
CA ARG A 230 3.22 7.91 -25.29
C ARG A 230 1.69 7.76 -25.16
N CYS A 231 1.17 7.68 -23.94
CA CYS A 231 -0.26 7.54 -23.67
C CYS A 231 -0.99 8.88 -23.50
N GLY A 232 -0.31 10.02 -23.61
CA GLY A 232 -0.92 11.34 -23.41
C GLY A 232 -1.39 11.61 -21.98
N ILE A 233 -0.81 10.92 -20.98
CA ILE A 233 -1.18 11.03 -19.57
C ILE A 233 -0.33 12.11 -18.91
N GLN A 234 -0.96 13.06 -18.23
CA GLN A 234 -0.26 14.05 -17.43
C GLN A 234 0.12 13.46 -16.06
N ARG A 235 1.36 13.67 -15.62
CA ARG A 235 1.80 13.22 -14.29
C ARG A 235 1.06 14.02 -13.21
N SER A 236 0.31 13.32 -12.38
CA SER A 236 -0.33 13.91 -11.20
C SER A 236 0.62 13.94 -10.00
N SER A 237 0.29 14.78 -9.01
CA SER A 237 0.84 14.61 -7.66
C SER A 237 0.49 13.23 -7.13
N GLN A 238 1.39 12.66 -6.33
CA GLN A 238 1.24 11.32 -5.80
C GLN A 238 1.15 11.37 -4.28
N PRO A 239 0.30 10.53 -3.66
CA PRO A 239 0.26 10.43 -2.22
C PRO A 239 1.55 9.82 -1.68
N THR A 240 1.92 10.21 -0.47
CA THR A 240 3.13 9.81 0.24
C THR A 240 2.81 9.34 1.67
N ALA A 241 1.59 8.86 1.88
CA ALA A 241 1.06 8.49 3.18
C ALA A 241 1.66 7.19 3.74
N GLN A 242 2.30 6.37 2.91
CA GLN A 242 2.81 5.04 3.27
C GLN A 242 4.30 5.04 3.64
N GLN A 243 4.89 6.22 3.86
CA GLN A 243 6.26 6.34 4.35
C GLN A 243 6.44 5.75 5.75
N GLN A 244 7.68 5.44 6.12
CA GLN A 244 7.96 4.97 7.48
C GLN A 244 7.58 6.02 8.52
N PRO A 245 6.73 5.65 9.50
CA PRO A 245 6.52 6.48 10.66
C PRO A 245 7.87 6.79 11.33
N ARG A 246 8.05 8.06 11.66
CA ARG A 246 9.24 8.55 12.35
C ARG A 246 9.00 8.45 13.87
N ALA A 247 9.90 7.77 14.55
CA ALA A 247 10.09 7.74 16.00
C ALA A 247 11.35 8.54 16.37
N SER A 248 11.60 8.72 17.66
CA SER A 248 12.80 9.45 18.14
C SER A 248 14.11 8.87 17.60
N SER A 249 14.17 7.55 17.34
CA SER A 249 15.35 6.85 16.84
C SER A 249 15.63 7.04 15.34
N ASN A 250 14.66 7.49 14.55
CA ASN A 250 14.81 7.73 13.10
C ASN A 250 14.23 9.08 12.67
N ALA A 251 14.04 10.01 13.61
CA ALA A 251 13.52 11.34 13.37
C ALA A 251 14.49 12.19 12.53
N PHE A 252 13.91 13.13 11.79
CA PHE A 252 14.71 14.23 11.25
C PHE A 252 15.19 15.15 12.39
N PRO A 253 16.39 15.72 12.30
CA PRO A 253 16.81 16.78 13.20
C PRO A 253 15.83 17.96 13.17
N THR A 254 15.74 18.67 14.29
CA THR A 254 14.82 19.80 14.43
C THR A 254 15.15 20.90 13.41
N GLY A 255 14.14 21.37 12.66
CA GLY A 255 14.27 22.49 11.71
C GLY A 255 14.54 22.11 10.25
N VAL A 256 14.92 20.86 9.97
CA VAL A 256 15.35 20.38 8.64
C VAL A 256 14.22 20.39 7.59
N LEU A 257 13.00 20.03 7.97
CA LEU A 257 11.87 20.04 7.02
C LEU A 257 11.41 21.45 6.66
N ALA A 258 11.66 22.46 7.52
CA ALA A 258 11.35 23.85 7.24
C ALA A 258 12.37 24.50 6.29
N SER A 259 13.64 24.08 6.35
CA SER A 259 14.68 24.51 5.40
C SER A 259 14.52 23.84 4.03
N ALA A 260 14.23 22.54 3.98
CA ALA A 260 14.01 21.82 2.71
C ALA A 260 12.78 22.36 1.94
N SER A 261 11.67 22.63 2.64
CA SER A 261 10.47 23.22 2.03
C SER A 261 10.67 24.67 1.56
N SER A 262 11.51 25.45 2.22
CA SER A 262 11.88 26.80 1.77
C SER A 262 12.88 26.79 0.60
N ALA A 263 13.79 25.82 0.55
CA ALA A 263 14.69 25.60 -0.59
C ALA A 263 13.92 25.17 -1.85
N LEU A 264 12.93 24.29 -1.72
CA LEU A 264 12.08 23.85 -2.84
C LEU A 264 11.18 24.99 -3.37
N ALA A 265 10.66 25.84 -2.48
CA ALA A 265 9.93 27.06 -2.87
C ALA A 265 10.83 28.10 -3.56
N ALA A 266 12.09 28.23 -3.11
CA ALA A 266 13.07 29.10 -3.77
C ALA A 266 13.44 28.57 -5.18
N ALA A 267 13.73 27.27 -5.30
CA ALA A 267 14.10 26.63 -6.57
C ALA A 267 13.00 26.70 -7.64
N THR A 268 11.74 26.53 -7.24
CA THR A 268 10.58 26.66 -8.13
C THR A 268 10.30 28.12 -8.55
N SER A 269 10.63 29.10 -7.71
CA SER A 269 10.54 30.52 -8.07
C SER A 269 11.63 30.96 -9.07
N THR A 270 12.83 30.39 -8.99
CA THR A 270 13.92 30.66 -9.93
C THR A 270 13.72 30.04 -11.31
N SER A 271 13.06 28.87 -11.40
CA SER A 271 12.71 28.28 -12.71
C SER A 271 11.59 29.02 -13.44
N ALA A 272 10.68 29.68 -12.70
CA ALA A 272 9.61 30.49 -13.29
C ALA A 272 10.10 31.83 -13.86
N ALA A 273 11.21 32.38 -13.33
CA ALA A 273 11.80 33.63 -13.81
C ALA A 273 12.65 33.47 -15.09
N ALA A 274 13.11 32.26 -15.41
CA ALA A 274 13.97 32.01 -16.57
C ALA A 274 13.21 31.86 -17.91
N THR A 275 11.86 31.78 -17.89
CA THR A 275 11.04 31.52 -19.08
C THR A 275 10.34 32.76 -19.66
N SER A 276 10.62 33.97 -19.16
CA SER A 276 9.93 35.20 -19.62
C SER A 276 10.78 36.13 -20.50
N THR A 277 11.90 35.68 -21.07
CA THR A 277 12.68 36.47 -22.03
C THR A 277 13.15 35.65 -23.22
N ALA A 278 12.25 35.48 -24.20
CA ALA A 278 12.55 35.32 -25.63
C ALA A 278 11.29 35.62 -26.44
#